data_AF-A0A939CK23-F1
#
_entry.id   AF-A0A939CK23-F1
#
_cell.length_a   1.000
_cell.length_b   1.000
_cell.length_c   1.000
_cell.angle_alpha   90.00
_cell.angle_beta   90.00
_cell.angle_gamma   90.00
#
_symmetry.space_group_name_H-M   'P 1'
#
loop_
_entity.id
_entity.type
_entity.pdbx_description
1 polymer ?
#
loop_
_entity_poly.entity_id
_entity_poly.type
_entity_poly.pdbx_seq_one_letter_code
_entity_poly.pdbx_strand_id
1 'polypeptide(L)'
;MRKSRLKPTVLKDYRITIPASFFSMILGLVGLGSCWRVAAKLWHLPAWIGEAIMLLTVVIWLVLLLLYVSKWLWARADALTEFEHPVLCCFIGLVPVSRVIVGLAIAPYSRAIAVALFVVGAIGQLSFGIYRSGRLWMGGRKPETITPILYLPTVAGGFVSAIVASAPGSAAIH
;
A
#
# COMPACT_ATOMS: atom_id res chain seq x y z
N MET A 1 7.86 -54.15 19.51
CA MET A 1 8.47 -52.80 19.56
C MET A 1 8.08 -52.01 18.30
N ARG A 2 7.22 -51.00 18.42
CA ARG A 2 6.65 -50.22 17.31
C ARG A 2 7.61 -49.07 16.98
N LYS A 3 8.37 -49.15 15.88
CA LYS A 3 9.24 -48.06 15.42
C LYS A 3 8.37 -46.84 15.08
N SER A 4 8.41 -45.83 15.93
CA SER A 4 7.84 -44.51 15.70
C SER A 4 8.47 -43.94 14.42
N ARG A 5 7.69 -43.88 13.33
CA ARG A 5 8.07 -43.15 12.12
C ARG A 5 8.07 -41.67 12.47
N LEU A 6 9.26 -41.11 12.63
CA LEU A 6 9.48 -39.67 12.68
C LEU A 6 8.82 -39.06 11.43
N LYS A 7 7.77 -38.25 11.65
CA LYS A 7 7.17 -37.44 10.60
C LYS A 7 8.26 -36.52 10.06
N PRO A 8 8.47 -36.42 8.75
CA PRO A 8 9.39 -35.44 8.21
C PRO A 8 8.89 -34.07 8.63
N THR A 9 9.63 -33.40 9.51
CA THR A 9 9.52 -31.98 9.76
C THR A 9 9.83 -31.30 8.44
N VAL A 10 8.76 -30.92 7.75
CA VAL A 10 8.80 -30.12 6.52
C VAL A 10 9.75 -28.97 6.77
N LEU A 11 10.88 -28.98 6.04
CA LEU A 11 11.83 -27.89 6.05
C LEU A 11 11.04 -26.63 5.71
N LYS A 12 11.01 -25.69 6.65
CA LYS A 12 10.34 -24.40 6.51
C LYS A 12 11.00 -23.71 5.33
N ASP A 13 10.33 -23.75 4.17
CA ASP A 13 10.73 -23.04 2.97
C ASP A 13 11.02 -21.59 3.35
N TYR A 14 12.29 -21.22 3.42
CA TYR A 14 12.74 -19.85 3.59
C TYR A 14 12.54 -19.12 2.26
N ARG A 15 11.31 -19.10 1.76
CA ARG A 15 10.92 -18.20 0.69
C ARG A 15 10.81 -16.82 1.31
N ILE A 16 11.64 -15.90 0.82
CA ILE A 16 11.56 -14.47 1.18
C ILE A 16 10.22 -13.98 0.62
N THR A 17 9.17 -14.17 1.38
CA THR A 17 7.82 -13.77 1.01
C THR A 17 7.69 -12.30 1.38
N ILE A 18 7.68 -11.43 0.38
CA ILE A 18 7.49 -9.99 0.62
C ILE A 18 6.08 -9.77 1.16
N PRO A 19 5.94 -9.30 2.42
CA PRO A 19 4.63 -9.03 2.99
C PRO A 19 4.11 -7.70 2.45
N ALA A 20 2.78 -7.59 2.31
CA ALA A 20 2.15 -6.36 1.86
C ALA A 20 2.39 -5.17 2.82
N SER A 21 2.83 -5.43 4.05
CA SER A 21 3.13 -4.39 5.04
C SER A 21 4.27 -3.45 4.64
N PHE A 22 5.18 -3.87 3.77
CA PHE A 22 6.28 -3.01 3.29
C PHE A 22 5.80 -1.78 2.51
N PHE A 23 4.59 -1.82 1.93
CA PHE A 23 3.99 -0.65 1.29
C PHE A 23 3.72 0.49 2.29
N SER A 24 3.69 0.22 3.61
CA SER A 24 3.58 1.26 4.65
C SER A 24 4.77 2.22 4.64
N MET A 25 5.96 1.74 4.26
CA MET A 25 7.17 2.57 4.17
C MET A 25 6.97 3.71 3.15
N ILE A 26 6.25 3.44 2.08
CA ILE A 26 5.99 4.37 0.98
C ILE A 26 5.11 5.52 1.46
N LEU A 27 4.12 5.23 2.31
CA LEU A 27 3.29 6.26 2.94
C LEU A 27 4.15 7.23 3.77
N GLY A 28 5.06 6.68 4.58
CA GLY A 28 5.96 7.47 5.42
C GLY A 28 6.91 8.34 4.60
N LEU A 29 7.52 7.78 3.55
CA LEU A 29 8.46 8.50 2.70
C LEU A 29 7.78 9.60 1.87
N VAL A 30 6.59 9.35 1.30
CA VAL A 30 5.84 10.39 0.60
C VAL A 30 5.40 11.50 1.56
N GLY A 31 4.98 11.15 2.78
CA GLY A 31 4.66 12.13 3.82
C GLY A 31 5.86 13.04 4.13
N LEU A 32 7.02 12.44 4.36
CA LEU A 32 8.27 13.17 4.62
C LEU A 32 8.67 14.07 3.44
N GLY A 33 8.66 13.54 2.20
CA GLY A 33 8.99 14.30 1.00
C GLY A 33 8.03 15.47 0.77
N SER A 34 6.73 15.28 1.05
CA SER A 34 5.72 16.32 0.94
C SER A 34 5.91 17.42 1.99
N CYS A 35 6.18 17.06 3.24
CA CYS A 35 6.53 18.02 4.29
C CYS A 35 7.78 18.82 3.92
N TRP A 36 8.80 18.17 3.34
CA TRP A 36 10.01 18.86 2.90
C TRP A 36 9.76 19.83 1.75
N ARG A 37 8.92 19.45 0.77
CA ARG A 37 8.50 20.35 -0.32
C ARG A 37 7.79 21.60 0.21
N VAL A 38 6.94 21.44 1.23
CA VAL A 38 6.28 22.58 1.90
C VAL A 38 7.31 23.42 2.67
N ALA A 39 8.19 22.79 3.44
CA ALA A 39 9.25 23.46 4.19
C ALA A 39 10.21 24.25 3.29
N ALA A 40 10.57 23.72 2.12
CA ALA A 40 11.38 24.41 1.12
C ALA A 40 10.69 25.67 0.58
N LYS A 41 9.37 25.66 0.43
CA LYS A 41 8.59 26.83 -0.01
C LYS A 41 8.47 27.91 1.07
N LEU A 42 8.24 27.53 2.34
CA LEU A 42 8.04 28.49 3.43
C LEU A 42 9.35 29.03 4.02
N TRP A 43 10.37 28.18 4.17
CA TRP A 43 11.62 28.51 4.86
C TRP A 43 12.83 28.60 3.93
N HIS A 44 12.63 28.60 2.60
CA HIS A 44 13.70 28.64 1.60
C HIS A 44 14.77 27.55 1.78
N LEU A 45 14.40 26.41 2.36
CA LEU A 45 15.27 25.25 2.52
C LEU A 45 15.62 24.63 1.15
N PRO A 46 16.69 23.82 1.07
CA PRO A 46 17.07 23.18 -0.19
C PRO A 46 15.97 22.25 -0.70
N ALA A 47 15.36 22.60 -1.84
CA ALA A 47 14.27 21.84 -2.45
C ALA A 47 14.71 20.46 -2.93
N TRP A 48 16.00 20.28 -3.25
CA TRP A 48 16.54 19.04 -3.79
C TRP A 48 16.40 17.84 -2.84
N ILE A 49 16.37 18.07 -1.52
CA ILE A 49 16.20 16.99 -0.53
C ILE A 49 14.79 16.39 -0.63
N GLY A 50 13.77 17.24 -0.75
CA GLY A 50 12.39 16.79 -0.92
C GLY A 50 12.21 16.00 -2.21
N GLU A 51 12.82 16.48 -3.30
CA GLU A 51 12.80 15.76 -4.59
C GLU A 51 13.58 14.45 -4.57
N ALA A 52 14.73 14.39 -3.89
CA ALA A 52 15.50 13.16 -3.73
C ALA A 52 14.71 12.11 -2.93
N ILE A 53 14.03 12.51 -1.85
CA ILE A 53 13.16 11.61 -1.07
C ILE A 53 12.01 11.11 -1.95
N MET A 54 11.37 11.99 -2.71
CA MET A 54 10.26 11.60 -3.60
C MET A 54 10.72 10.64 -4.71
N LEU A 55 11.86 10.91 -5.35
CA LEU A 55 12.45 10.03 -6.35
C LEU A 55 12.75 8.64 -5.76
N LEU A 56 13.43 8.59 -4.61
CA LEU A 56 13.73 7.34 -3.91
C LEU A 56 12.45 6.56 -3.59
N THR A 57 11.40 7.27 -3.16
CA THR A 57 10.10 6.67 -2.83
C THR A 57 9.47 6.01 -4.06
N VAL A 58 9.50 6.67 -5.22
CA VAL A 58 8.98 6.12 -6.48
C VAL A 58 9.75 4.85 -6.88
N VAL A 59 11.08 4.88 -6.75
CA VAL A 59 11.93 3.71 -7.07
C VAL A 59 11.61 2.52 -6.15
N ILE A 60 11.55 2.76 -4.83
CA ILE A 60 11.19 1.71 -3.86
C ILE A 60 9.78 1.17 -4.13
N TRP A 61 8.83 2.05 -4.44
CA TRP A 61 7.47 1.63 -4.79
C TRP A 61 7.42 0.74 -6.02
N LEU A 62 8.14 1.09 -7.09
CA LEU A 62 8.21 0.28 -8.31
C LEU A 62 8.78 -1.11 -8.01
N VAL A 63 9.88 -1.18 -7.25
CA VAL A 63 10.51 -2.44 -6.86
C VAL A 63 9.55 -3.30 -6.04
N LEU A 64 8.90 -2.73 -5.02
CA LEU A 64 7.93 -3.45 -4.20
C LEU A 64 6.71 -3.91 -5.01
N LEU A 65 6.21 -3.08 -5.93
CA LEU A 65 5.10 -3.43 -6.80
C LEU A 65 5.44 -4.61 -7.69
N LEU A 66 6.61 -4.60 -8.35
CA LEU A 66 7.06 -5.70 -9.20
C LEU A 66 7.23 -7.00 -8.41
N LEU A 67 7.86 -6.92 -7.23
CA LEU A 67 8.04 -8.10 -6.38
C LEU A 67 6.69 -8.63 -5.89
N TYR A 68 5.77 -7.76 -5.52
CA TYR A 68 4.44 -8.17 -5.08
C TYR A 68 3.61 -8.79 -6.22
N VAL A 69 3.65 -8.23 -7.42
CA VAL A 69 3.01 -8.83 -8.61
C VAL A 69 3.66 -10.17 -8.95
N SER A 70 4.98 -10.28 -8.88
CA SER A 70 5.70 -11.54 -9.13
C SER A 70 5.31 -12.65 -8.15
N LYS A 71 5.07 -12.29 -6.87
CA LYS A 71 4.53 -13.20 -5.85
C LYS A 71 3.15 -13.72 -6.23
N TRP A 72 2.27 -12.86 -6.72
CA TRP A 72 0.93 -13.27 -7.20
C TRP A 72 0.98 -14.14 -8.47
N LEU A 73 2.06 -14.11 -9.24
CA LEU A 73 2.23 -14.95 -10.43
C LEU A 73 2.83 -16.32 -10.10
N TRP A 74 3.88 -16.37 -9.27
CA TRP A 74 4.64 -17.59 -9.01
C TRP A 74 4.31 -18.29 -7.69
N ALA A 75 3.76 -17.58 -6.71
CA ALA A 75 3.47 -18.09 -5.36
C ALA A 75 2.01 -17.79 -4.97
N ARG A 76 1.07 -18.15 -5.86
CA ARG A 76 -0.37 -17.93 -5.66
C ARG A 76 -0.91 -18.55 -4.36
N ALA A 77 -0.44 -19.74 -4.00
CA ALA A 77 -0.85 -20.40 -2.76
C ALA A 77 -0.47 -19.56 -1.51
N ASP A 78 0.71 -18.94 -1.52
CA ASP A 78 1.18 -18.08 -0.42
C ASP A 78 0.50 -16.70 -0.43
N ALA A 79 0.08 -16.22 -1.59
CA ALA A 79 -0.71 -14.98 -1.70
C ALA A 79 -2.15 -15.17 -1.20
N LEU A 80 -2.75 -16.34 -1.48
CA LEU A 80 -4.08 -16.69 -0.98
C LEU A 80 -4.09 -16.88 0.54
N THR A 81 -3.05 -17.48 1.12
CA THR A 81 -2.94 -17.61 2.58
C THR A 81 -2.76 -16.24 3.25
N GLU A 82 -2.05 -15.28 2.63
CA GLU A 82 -1.98 -13.89 3.10
C GLU A 82 -3.33 -13.17 3.00
N PHE A 83 -4.11 -13.43 1.94
CA PHE A 83 -5.44 -12.87 1.72
C PHE A 83 -6.49 -13.39 2.71
N GLU A 84 -6.39 -14.66 3.08
CA GLU A 84 -7.24 -15.31 4.08
C GLU A 84 -6.84 -14.97 5.52
N HIS A 85 -5.59 -14.52 5.74
CA HIS A 85 -5.11 -14.18 7.07
C HIS A 85 -5.91 -13.00 7.65
N PRO A 86 -6.43 -13.09 8.89
CA PRO A 86 -7.33 -12.08 9.48
C PRO A 86 -6.75 -10.68 9.66
N VAL A 87 -5.44 -10.48 9.47
CA VAL A 87 -4.66 -9.26 9.77
C VAL A 87 -3.86 -8.82 8.53
N LEU A 88 -3.08 -9.73 7.93
CA LEU A 88 -2.24 -9.42 6.76
C LEU A 88 -3.05 -9.00 5.52
N CYS A 89 -4.28 -9.52 5.39
CA CYS A 89 -5.19 -9.10 4.32
C CYS A 89 -5.44 -7.58 4.29
N CYS A 90 -5.44 -6.89 5.44
CA CYS A 90 -5.68 -5.44 5.47
C CYS A 90 -4.51 -4.65 4.86
N PHE A 91 -3.29 -5.18 4.91
CA PHE A 91 -2.12 -4.57 4.29
C PHE A 91 -2.13 -4.69 2.77
N ILE A 92 -2.87 -5.64 2.19
CA ILE A 92 -3.08 -5.73 0.74
C ILE A 92 -3.77 -4.45 0.23
N GLY A 93 -4.60 -3.84 1.08
CA GLY A 93 -5.18 -2.52 0.82
C GLY A 93 -4.14 -1.43 0.61
N LEU A 94 -2.90 -1.55 1.11
CA LEU A 94 -1.85 -0.55 0.88
C LEU A 94 -1.32 -0.52 -0.54
N VAL A 95 -1.53 -1.57 -1.34
CA VAL A 95 -1.09 -1.61 -2.74
C VAL A 95 -1.80 -0.50 -3.55
N PRO A 96 -3.14 -0.40 -3.56
CA PRO A 96 -3.81 0.73 -4.18
C PRO A 96 -3.52 2.07 -3.48
N VAL A 97 -3.42 2.13 -2.15
CA VAL A 97 -3.11 3.40 -1.42
C VAL A 97 -1.76 3.95 -1.89
N SER A 98 -0.73 3.10 -1.93
CA SER A 98 0.62 3.50 -2.32
C SER A 98 0.68 3.97 -3.78
N ARG A 99 -0.11 3.39 -4.67
CA ARG A 99 -0.25 3.88 -6.05
C ARG A 99 -0.83 5.31 -6.08
N VAL A 100 -1.89 5.55 -5.32
CA VAL A 100 -2.53 6.87 -5.23
C VAL A 100 -1.54 7.91 -4.70
N ILE A 101 -0.83 7.60 -3.61
CA ILE A 101 0.08 8.55 -2.96
C ILE A 101 1.35 8.82 -3.79
N VAL A 102 1.83 7.84 -4.57
CA VAL A 102 2.91 8.05 -5.55
C VAL A 102 2.48 8.99 -6.68
N GLY A 103 1.19 9.02 -7.02
CA GLY A 103 0.63 10.04 -7.91
C GLY A 103 0.93 11.47 -7.44
N LEU A 104 0.95 11.73 -6.13
CA LEU A 104 1.31 13.04 -5.56
C LEU A 104 2.78 13.40 -5.77
N ALA A 105 3.67 12.40 -5.72
CA ALA A 105 5.09 12.60 -6.00
C ALA A 105 5.32 13.02 -7.46
N ILE A 106 4.56 12.44 -8.38
CA ILE A 106 4.65 12.64 -9.85
C ILE A 106 3.85 13.86 -10.34
N ALA A 107 2.83 14.30 -9.58
CA ALA A 107 1.96 15.43 -9.92
C ALA A 107 2.68 16.70 -10.45
N PRO A 108 3.79 17.18 -9.85
CA PRO A 108 4.49 18.37 -10.38
C PRO A 108 5.19 18.14 -11.73
N TYR A 109 5.44 16.90 -12.13
CA TYR A 109 6.13 16.57 -13.38
C TYR A 109 5.17 16.22 -14.52
N SER A 110 4.11 15.45 -14.23
CA SER A 110 3.10 15.07 -15.22
C SER A 110 1.73 14.86 -14.59
N ARG A 111 0.82 15.78 -14.89
CA ARG A 111 -0.57 15.70 -14.45
C ARG A 111 -1.28 14.48 -15.02
N ALA A 112 -1.03 14.13 -16.28
CA ALA A 112 -1.67 12.99 -16.93
C ALA A 112 -1.34 11.66 -16.23
N ILE A 113 -0.06 11.44 -15.91
CA ILE A 113 0.38 10.23 -15.20
C ILE A 113 -0.18 10.21 -13.77
N ALA A 114 -0.14 11.35 -13.07
CA ALA A 114 -0.67 11.45 -11.71
C ALA A 114 -2.19 11.15 -11.66
N VAL A 115 -2.97 11.66 -12.61
CA VAL A 115 -4.41 11.38 -12.72
C VAL A 115 -4.67 9.91 -13.05
N ALA A 116 -3.90 9.32 -13.98
CA ALA A 116 -4.05 7.90 -14.31
C ALA A 116 -3.76 7.00 -13.09
N LEU A 117 -2.68 7.26 -12.36
CA LEU A 117 -2.34 6.54 -11.13
C LEU A 117 -3.42 6.73 -10.05
N PHE A 118 -3.94 7.95 -9.91
CA PHE A 118 -5.03 8.26 -8.99
C PHE A 118 -6.30 7.46 -9.32
N VAL A 119 -6.78 7.51 -10.57
CA VAL A 119 -8.01 6.82 -10.98
C VAL A 119 -7.90 5.32 -10.77
N VAL A 120 -6.81 4.71 -11.26
CA VAL A 120 -6.58 3.26 -11.11
C VAL A 120 -6.45 2.87 -9.64
N GLY A 121 -5.73 3.67 -8.85
CA GLY A 121 -5.56 3.43 -7.41
C GLY A 121 -6.87 3.60 -6.64
N ALA A 122 -7.66 4.64 -6.92
CA ALA A 122 -8.93 4.93 -6.27
C ALA A 122 -9.97 3.84 -6.55
N ILE A 123 -10.07 3.36 -7.80
CA ILE A 123 -10.93 2.23 -8.16
C ILE A 123 -10.50 0.99 -7.37
N GLY A 124 -9.20 0.65 -7.39
CA GLY A 124 -8.68 -0.51 -6.66
C GLY A 124 -8.96 -0.45 -5.16
N GLN A 125 -8.78 0.73 -4.55
CA GLN A 125 -9.07 0.98 -3.14
C GLN A 125 -10.54 0.79 -2.82
N LEU A 126 -11.42 1.36 -3.65
CA LEU A 126 -12.87 1.31 -3.46
C LEU A 126 -13.37 -0.12 -3.60
N SER A 127 -12.96 -0.84 -4.64
CA SER A 127 -13.32 -2.25 -4.84
C SER A 127 -12.86 -3.11 -3.67
N PHE A 128 -11.62 -2.90 -3.18
CA PHE A 128 -11.11 -3.63 -2.02
C PHE A 128 -11.87 -3.30 -0.74
N GLY A 129 -12.18 -2.02 -0.51
CA GLY A 129 -12.99 -1.56 0.62
C GLY A 129 -14.39 -2.16 0.63
N ILE A 130 -15.09 -2.15 -0.51
CA ILE A 130 -16.43 -2.76 -0.68
C ILE A 130 -16.37 -4.25 -0.36
N TYR A 131 -15.42 -4.98 -0.96
CA TYR A 131 -15.25 -6.41 -0.73
C TYR A 131 -15.03 -6.73 0.75
N ARG A 132 -14.14 -5.98 1.42
CA ARG A 132 -13.80 -6.21 2.84
C ARG A 132 -14.90 -5.83 3.80
N SER A 133 -15.60 -4.72 3.56
CA SER A 133 -16.75 -4.30 4.35
C SER A 133 -17.91 -5.28 4.18
N GLY A 134 -18.18 -5.74 2.94
CA GLY A 134 -19.20 -6.77 2.69
C GLY A 134 -18.86 -8.10 3.39
N ARG A 135 -17.59 -8.53 3.34
CA ARG A 135 -17.11 -9.70 4.09
C ARG A 135 -17.25 -9.55 5.61
N LEU A 136 -17.12 -8.33 6.15
CA LEU A 136 -17.31 -8.08 7.58
C LEU A 136 -18.80 -8.17 7.96
N TRP A 137 -19.69 -7.66 7.11
CA TRP A 137 -21.14 -7.68 7.32
C TRP A 137 -21.75 -9.08 7.26
N MET A 138 -21.15 -10.00 6.50
CA MET A 138 -21.58 -11.41 6.45
C MET A 138 -21.27 -12.20 7.75
N GLY A 139 -20.64 -11.58 8.76
CA GLY A 139 -20.35 -12.22 10.04
C GLY A 139 -19.23 -13.27 9.98
N GLY A 140 -19.07 -14.06 11.05
CA GLY A 140 -18.09 -15.15 11.12
C GLY A 140 -16.67 -14.76 11.55
N ARG A 141 -16.44 -13.51 11.98
CA ARG A 141 -15.17 -13.08 12.57
C ARG A 141 -15.17 -13.30 14.09
N LYS A 142 -14.12 -13.93 14.61
CA LYS A 142 -13.90 -14.06 16.06
C LYS A 142 -13.58 -12.68 16.66
N PRO A 143 -14.11 -12.32 17.85
CA PRO A 143 -13.88 -11.02 18.50
C PRO A 143 -12.40 -10.68 18.67
N GLU A 144 -11.57 -11.69 18.90
CA GLU A 144 -10.11 -11.63 19.05
C GLU A 144 -9.38 -11.05 17.80
N THR A 145 -10.04 -11.07 16.63
CA THR A 145 -9.48 -10.59 15.36
C THR A 145 -9.93 -9.18 14.98
N ILE A 146 -10.75 -8.54 15.82
CA ILE A 146 -11.18 -7.14 15.65
C ILE A 146 -10.06 -6.25 16.18
N THR A 147 -9.11 -5.94 15.30
CA THR A 147 -7.95 -5.12 15.62
C THR A 147 -7.98 -3.80 14.85
N PRO A 148 -7.26 -2.75 15.30
CA PRO A 148 -7.19 -1.45 14.62
C PRO A 148 -6.77 -1.54 13.15
N ILE A 149 -6.09 -2.62 12.75
CA ILE A 149 -5.69 -2.89 11.37
C ILE A 149 -6.87 -2.92 10.39
N LEU A 150 -8.10 -3.18 10.88
CA LEU A 150 -9.32 -3.19 10.07
C LEU A 150 -9.66 -1.81 9.50
N TYR A 151 -9.17 -0.73 10.10
CA TYR A 151 -9.37 0.63 9.60
C TYR A 151 -8.39 0.99 8.47
N LEU A 152 -7.32 0.22 8.27
CA LEU A 152 -6.30 0.52 7.28
C LEU A 152 -6.85 0.63 5.84
N PRO A 153 -7.67 -0.30 5.34
CA PRO A 153 -8.17 -0.22 3.96
C PRO A 153 -9.34 0.76 3.80
N THR A 154 -10.17 0.92 4.83
CA THR A 154 -11.41 1.72 4.75
C THR A 154 -11.16 3.19 5.09
N VAL A 155 -10.44 3.47 6.18
CA VAL A 155 -10.22 4.82 6.69
C VAL A 155 -8.99 5.44 6.04
N ALA A 156 -7.81 4.81 6.17
CA ALA A 156 -6.60 5.38 5.59
C ALA A 156 -6.71 5.48 4.07
N GLY A 157 -7.36 4.50 3.45
CA GLY A 157 -7.63 4.54 2.02
C GLY A 157 -8.52 5.70 1.58
N GLY A 158 -9.60 5.98 2.31
CA GLY A 158 -10.47 7.12 2.02
C GLY A 158 -9.76 8.47 2.19
N PHE A 159 -9.02 8.65 3.29
CA PHE A 159 -8.27 9.88 3.55
C PHE A 159 -7.19 10.17 2.50
N VAL A 160 -6.39 9.17 2.13
CA VAL A 160 -5.35 9.36 1.11
C VAL A 160 -5.96 9.71 -0.25
N SER A 161 -7.06 9.05 -0.64
CA SER A 161 -7.77 9.41 -1.87
C SER A 161 -8.31 10.84 -1.83
N ALA A 162 -8.86 11.30 -0.70
CA ALA A 162 -9.34 12.68 -0.55
C ALA A 162 -8.20 13.71 -0.63
N ILE A 163 -7.06 13.44 0.02
CA ILE A 163 -5.87 14.29 -0.04
C ILE A 163 -5.34 14.39 -1.47
N VAL A 164 -5.23 13.26 -2.17
CA VAL A 164 -4.72 13.27 -3.55
C VAL A 164 -5.74 13.86 -4.51
N ALA A 165 -7.05 13.75 -4.25
CA ALA A 165 -8.09 14.37 -5.06
C ALA A 165 -8.12 15.91 -4.92
N SER A 166 -7.70 16.47 -3.79
CA SER A 166 -7.66 17.93 -3.60
C SER A 166 -6.50 18.60 -4.36
N ALA A 167 -5.40 17.86 -4.61
CA ALA A 167 -4.23 18.35 -5.33
C ALA A 167 -4.49 18.74 -6.81
N PRO A 168 -5.19 17.93 -7.64
CA PRO A 168 -5.50 18.30 -9.03
C PRO A 168 -6.59 19.37 -9.15
N GLY A 169 -7.43 19.58 -8.11
CA GLY A 169 -8.45 20.64 -8.08
C GLY A 169 -7.88 22.03 -7.80
N SER A 170 -6.76 22.11 -7.08
CA SER A 170 -6.08 23.38 -6.77
C SER A 170 -5.13 23.86 -7.88
N ALA A 171 -4.74 22.99 -8.82
CA ALA A 171 -3.98 23.35 -10.03
C ALA A 171 -4.83 23.94 -11.17
N ALA A 172 -6.14 24.15 -10.96
CA ALA A 172 -7.04 24.77 -11.93
C ALA A 172 -7.37 26.25 -11.60
N ILE A 173 -6.73 26.83 -10.58
CA ILE A 173 -7.01 28.20 -10.08
C ILE A 173 -5.78 29.12 -10.15
N HIS A 174 -4.82 28.82 -11.04
CA HIS A 174 -3.73 29.72 -11.39
C HIS A 174 -3.55 29.77 -12.90
#